data_AF-A0A3N5M419-F1
#
_entry.id   AF-A0A3N5M419-F1
#
_cell.length_a   1.000
_cell.length_b   1.000
_cell.length_c   1.000
_cell.angle_alpha   90.00
_cell.angle_beta   90.00
_cell.angle_gamma   90.00
#
_symmetry.space_group_name_H-M   'P 1'
#
loop_
_entity.id
_entity.type
_entity.pdbx_description
1 polymer ?
#
loop_
_entity_poly.entity_id
_entity_poly.type
_entity_poly.pdbx_seq_one_letter_code
_entity_poly.pdbx_strand_id
1 'polypeptide(L)'
;RAAIPWTIARQQYNLLTSHDTKRILTSLGGDQARNRLAAGLMMTYLGVPSVYYGDETGMGAAREDTARDCMLWERAAWNEDLLSFYRRLIELRQTSPALIDGGFQVLLCEQDCLAYLRDSDDEQLIVVGNRGPDERPAGPLPVAHGAIPDGTEFQEVMSGRRLSVVSGCLPLAALPTGVEIWRTLRR
;
A
#
# COMPACT_ATOMS: atom_id res chain seq x y z
N ARG A 1 -0.95 26.93 -5.31
CA ARG A 1 -0.79 26.59 -3.87
C ARG A 1 -1.35 25.19 -3.67
N ALA A 2 -0.68 24.32 -2.92
CA ALA A 2 -1.26 23.03 -2.54
C ALA A 2 -2.53 23.27 -1.70
N ALA A 3 -3.56 22.42 -1.87
CA ALA A 3 -4.82 22.56 -1.15
C ALA A 3 -4.66 22.34 0.37
N ILE A 4 -3.68 21.52 0.77
CA ILE A 4 -3.32 21.22 2.15
C ILE A 4 -1.80 21.45 2.29
N PRO A 5 -1.32 22.19 3.32
CA PRO A 5 0.10 22.34 3.58
C PRO A 5 0.77 20.99 3.86
N TRP A 6 2.00 20.79 3.38
CA TRP A 6 2.72 19.51 3.51
C TRP A 6 2.84 19.00 4.95
N THR A 7 3.16 19.90 5.88
CA THR A 7 3.22 19.59 7.32
C THR A 7 1.91 19.05 7.86
N ILE A 8 0.77 19.49 7.32
CA ILE A 8 -0.55 19.02 7.71
C ILE A 8 -0.89 17.70 7.01
N ALA A 9 -0.60 17.57 5.71
CA ALA A 9 -0.82 16.33 4.95
C ALA A 9 -0.14 15.12 5.63
N ARG A 10 1.08 15.29 6.13
CA ARG A 10 1.84 14.25 6.87
C ARG A 10 1.23 13.84 8.21
N GLN A 11 0.35 14.66 8.78
CA GLN A 11 -0.28 14.44 10.08
C GLN A 11 -1.76 14.06 9.97
N GLN A 12 -2.31 13.94 8.75
CA GLN A 12 -3.69 13.51 8.57
C GLN A 12 -3.89 12.10 9.09
N TYR A 13 -4.97 11.89 9.83
CA TYR A 13 -5.32 10.57 10.35
C TYR A 13 -6.06 9.79 9.26
N ASN A 14 -5.39 8.80 8.69
CA ASN A 14 -5.91 8.02 7.58
C ASN A 14 -6.54 6.74 8.09
N LEU A 15 -7.80 6.55 7.79
CA LEU A 15 -8.55 5.35 8.13
C LEU A 15 -9.22 4.79 6.87
N LEU A 16 -9.27 3.47 6.77
CA LEU A 16 -10.14 2.79 5.80
C LEU A 16 -11.58 2.70 6.32
N THR A 17 -11.73 2.59 7.65
CA THR A 17 -13.02 2.40 8.33
C THR A 17 -12.99 2.98 9.73
N SER A 18 -14.17 3.09 10.34
CA SER A 18 -14.32 3.40 11.75
C SER A 18 -15.61 2.78 12.30
N HIS A 19 -15.87 3.08 13.56
CA HIS A 19 -17.16 2.82 14.22
C HIS A 19 -18.38 3.48 13.56
N ASP A 20 -18.20 4.44 12.65
CA ASP A 20 -19.27 5.18 11.97
C ASP A 20 -19.40 4.83 10.47
N THR A 21 -18.61 3.87 9.97
CA THR A 21 -18.64 3.44 8.56
C THR A 21 -18.79 1.92 8.49
N LYS A 22 -19.18 1.39 7.33
CA LYS A 22 -19.10 -0.06 7.08
C LYS A 22 -17.63 -0.52 7.21
N ARG A 23 -17.43 -1.78 7.63
CA ARG A 23 -16.10 -2.42 7.60
C ARG A 23 -15.56 -2.49 6.18
N ILE A 24 -14.25 -2.50 6.02
CA ILE A 24 -13.58 -2.39 4.73
C ILE A 24 -13.86 -3.63 3.90
N LEU A 25 -13.75 -4.81 4.52
CA LEU A 25 -14.03 -6.07 3.86
C LEU A 25 -15.49 -6.16 3.40
N THR A 26 -16.45 -5.68 4.21
CA THR A 26 -17.86 -5.60 3.83
C THR A 26 -18.08 -4.62 2.67
N SER A 27 -17.43 -3.45 2.71
CA SER A 27 -17.51 -2.45 1.63
C SER A 27 -16.93 -2.96 0.31
N LEU A 28 -15.98 -3.90 0.38
CA LEU A 28 -15.35 -4.56 -0.76
C LEU A 28 -16.07 -5.87 -1.17
N GLY A 29 -17.23 -6.19 -0.60
CA GLY A 29 -17.98 -7.41 -0.93
C GLY A 29 -17.26 -8.70 -0.56
N GLY A 30 -16.39 -8.68 0.44
CA GLY A 30 -15.60 -9.84 0.86
C GLY A 30 -14.29 -10.05 0.07
N ASP A 31 -13.93 -9.14 -0.85
CA ASP A 31 -12.73 -9.26 -1.66
C ASP A 31 -11.45 -9.03 -0.84
N GLN A 32 -10.74 -10.13 -0.56
CA GLN A 32 -9.51 -10.14 0.22
C GLN A 32 -8.32 -9.50 -0.52
N ALA A 33 -8.28 -9.58 -1.85
CA ALA A 33 -7.21 -9.00 -2.65
C ALA A 33 -7.29 -7.47 -2.62
N ARG A 34 -8.51 -6.93 -2.77
CA ARG A 34 -8.76 -5.49 -2.61
C ARG A 34 -8.58 -5.02 -1.17
N ASN A 35 -8.88 -5.86 -0.17
CA ASN A 35 -8.62 -5.52 1.23
C ASN A 35 -7.11 -5.35 1.49
N ARG A 36 -6.28 -6.28 0.96
CA ARG A 36 -4.81 -6.15 0.99
C ARG A 36 -4.32 -4.91 0.24
N LEU A 37 -4.86 -4.62 -0.94
CA LEU A 37 -4.55 -3.40 -1.67
C LEU A 37 -4.83 -2.15 -0.82
N ALA A 38 -6.01 -2.06 -0.22
CA ALA A 38 -6.40 -0.92 0.61
C ALA A 38 -5.45 -0.73 1.81
N ALA A 39 -5.10 -1.83 2.50
CA ALA A 39 -4.14 -1.81 3.60
C ALA A 39 -2.75 -1.36 3.14
N GLY A 40 -2.25 -1.89 2.02
CA GLY A 40 -0.96 -1.52 1.46
C GLY A 40 -0.90 -0.05 1.07
N LEU A 41 -1.95 0.46 0.41
CA LEU A 41 -2.05 1.89 0.09
C LEU A 41 -2.07 2.73 1.36
N MET A 42 -2.93 2.44 2.34
CA MET A 42 -3.00 3.21 3.60
C MET A 42 -1.66 3.25 4.32
N MET A 43 -0.95 2.12 4.42
CA MET A 43 0.32 2.01 5.13
C MET A 43 1.50 2.64 4.37
N THR A 44 1.37 2.90 3.07
CA THR A 44 2.44 3.50 2.25
C THR A 44 2.12 4.92 1.77
N TYR A 45 0.90 5.41 2.03
CA TYR A 45 0.49 6.77 1.74
C TYR A 45 1.02 7.79 2.77
N LEU A 46 0.86 9.07 2.45
CA LEU A 46 1.13 10.20 3.33
C LEU A 46 0.12 10.27 4.46
N GLY A 47 0.55 10.57 5.68
CA GLY A 47 -0.32 10.70 6.86
C GLY A 47 -0.01 9.68 7.95
N VAL A 48 -0.90 9.58 8.93
CA VAL A 48 -0.81 8.64 10.05
C VAL A 48 -1.85 7.54 9.82
N PRO A 49 -1.44 6.32 9.44
CA PRO A 49 -2.39 5.23 9.23
C PRO A 49 -3.01 4.79 10.57
N SER A 50 -4.31 4.48 10.53
CA SER A 50 -5.09 3.97 11.64
C SER A 50 -5.77 2.67 11.25
N VAL A 51 -5.55 1.64 12.06
CA VAL A 51 -6.19 0.34 11.89
C VAL A 51 -7.38 0.27 12.86
N TYR A 52 -8.57 0.06 12.31
CA TYR A 52 -9.75 -0.21 13.11
C TYR A 52 -9.79 -1.70 13.49
N TYR A 53 -10.13 -2.00 14.75
CA TYR A 53 -9.96 -3.36 15.28
C TYR A 53 -10.67 -4.43 14.43
N GLY A 54 -9.93 -5.50 14.15
CA GLY A 54 -10.40 -6.64 13.36
C GLY A 54 -10.24 -6.46 11.86
N ASP A 55 -9.98 -5.25 11.33
CA ASP A 55 -9.71 -5.09 9.90
C ASP A 55 -8.42 -5.84 9.50
N GLU A 56 -7.43 -5.94 10.39
CA GLU A 56 -6.18 -6.67 10.21
C GLU A 56 -6.34 -8.19 10.21
N THR A 57 -7.42 -8.70 10.84
CA THR A 57 -7.76 -10.13 10.86
C THR A 57 -8.80 -10.50 9.81
N GLY A 58 -9.27 -9.53 9.02
CA GLY A 58 -10.26 -9.73 7.97
C GLY A 58 -11.68 -9.82 8.51
N MET A 59 -11.99 -9.15 9.62
CA MET A 59 -13.32 -9.14 10.20
C MET A 59 -14.30 -8.38 9.29
N GLY A 60 -15.34 -9.09 8.84
CA GLY A 60 -16.52 -8.50 8.21
C GLY A 60 -17.56 -8.09 9.24
N ALA A 61 -18.59 -7.37 8.79
CA ALA A 61 -19.73 -7.06 9.64
C ALA A 61 -20.71 -8.25 9.72
N ALA A 62 -21.22 -8.55 10.91
CA ALA A 62 -22.27 -9.55 11.10
C ALA A 62 -23.60 -9.12 10.46
N ARG A 63 -23.85 -7.81 10.40
CA ARG A 63 -24.95 -7.17 9.67
C ARG A 63 -24.41 -5.99 8.89
N GLU A 64 -24.94 -5.73 7.70
CA GLU A 64 -24.37 -4.70 6.82
C GLU A 64 -24.33 -3.27 7.41
N ASP A 65 -25.14 -2.99 8.42
CA ASP A 65 -25.26 -1.71 9.12
C ASP A 65 -24.42 -1.61 10.40
N THR A 66 -23.72 -2.69 10.80
CA THR A 66 -22.90 -2.69 12.01
C THR A 66 -21.41 -2.69 11.68
N ALA A 67 -20.63 -1.95 12.48
CA ALA A 67 -19.16 -2.01 12.46
C ALA A 67 -18.59 -2.20 13.87
N ARG A 68 -19.45 -2.52 14.83
CA ARG A 68 -19.13 -2.55 16.28
C ARG A 68 -19.31 -3.94 16.88
N ASP A 69 -19.27 -4.98 16.04
CA ASP A 69 -19.35 -6.37 16.49
C ASP A 69 -18.17 -6.69 17.42
N CYS A 70 -18.36 -7.59 18.38
CA CYS A 70 -17.29 -8.01 19.28
C CYS A 70 -16.08 -8.54 18.50
N MET A 71 -14.88 -8.26 18.99
CA MET A 71 -13.66 -8.84 18.43
C MET A 71 -13.75 -10.36 18.48
N LEU A 72 -13.49 -11.01 17.34
CA LEU A 72 -13.37 -12.46 17.24
C LEU A 72 -12.01 -12.85 17.82
N TRP A 73 -11.98 -13.38 19.04
CA TRP A 73 -10.71 -13.80 19.68
C TRP A 73 -10.28 -15.23 19.34
N GLU A 74 -11.16 -16.01 18.73
CA GLU A 74 -10.84 -17.35 18.24
C GLU A 74 -9.94 -17.24 17.01
N ARG A 75 -8.67 -17.65 17.17
CA ARG A 75 -7.64 -17.57 16.12
C ARG A 75 -8.03 -18.29 14.82
N ALA A 76 -8.87 -19.33 14.92
CA ALA A 76 -9.39 -20.04 13.74
C ALA A 76 -10.25 -19.15 12.83
N ALA A 77 -10.81 -18.06 13.35
CA ALA A 77 -11.58 -17.09 12.58
C ALA A 77 -10.70 -16.00 11.92
N TRP A 78 -9.39 -15.97 12.18
CA TRP A 78 -8.50 -14.92 11.68
C TRP A 78 -7.97 -15.26 10.29
N ASN A 79 -7.91 -14.25 9.42
CA ASN A 79 -7.08 -14.29 8.23
C ASN A 79 -5.61 -14.03 8.64
N GLU A 80 -4.89 -15.10 8.97
CA GLU A 80 -3.48 -15.05 9.42
C GLU A 80 -2.54 -14.47 8.36
N ASP A 81 -2.82 -14.70 7.08
CA ASP A 81 -2.00 -14.15 6.00
C ASP A 81 -2.17 -12.62 5.92
N LEU A 82 -3.40 -12.11 6.11
CA LEU A 82 -3.67 -10.68 6.14
C LEU A 82 -3.03 -10.02 7.37
N LEU A 83 -3.14 -10.65 8.54
CA LEU A 83 -2.49 -10.17 9.76
C LEU A 83 -0.97 -10.10 9.59
N SER A 84 -0.37 -11.12 8.98
CA SER A 84 1.07 -11.15 8.68
C SER A 84 1.47 -10.05 7.70
N PHE A 85 0.62 -9.77 6.71
CA PHE A 85 0.80 -8.66 5.77
C PHE A 85 0.74 -7.29 6.47
N TYR A 86 -0.24 -7.07 7.35
CA TYR A 86 -0.31 -5.85 8.17
C TYR A 86 0.95 -5.67 9.04
N ARG A 87 1.39 -6.73 9.72
CA ARG A 87 2.63 -6.69 10.53
C ARG A 87 3.83 -6.28 9.70
N ARG A 88 3.97 -6.85 8.49
CA ARG A 88 5.08 -6.51 7.59
C ARG A 88 5.03 -5.07 7.08
N LEU A 89 3.84 -4.56 6.77
CA LEU A 89 3.64 -3.17 6.38
C LEU A 89 3.94 -2.19 7.53
N ILE A 90 3.53 -2.53 8.75
CA ILE A 90 3.82 -1.72 9.95
C ILE A 90 5.33 -1.68 10.20
N GLU A 91 6.00 -2.82 10.15
CA GLU A 91 7.46 -2.92 10.29
C GLU A 91 8.18 -2.10 9.20
N LEU A 92 7.73 -2.20 7.94
CA LEU A 92 8.27 -1.41 6.84
C LEU A 92 8.12 0.09 7.15
N ARG A 93 6.92 0.54 7.54
CA ARG A 93 6.66 1.96 7.80
C ARG A 93 7.48 2.48 8.97
N GLN A 94 7.60 1.72 10.06
CA GLN A 94 8.38 2.10 11.24
C GLN A 94 9.88 2.27 10.94
N THR A 95 10.39 1.62 9.89
CA THR A 95 11.81 1.60 9.54
C THR A 95 12.13 2.36 8.25
N SER A 96 11.16 3.09 7.67
CA SER A 96 11.29 3.79 6.40
C SER A 96 11.12 5.31 6.56
N PRO A 97 12.21 6.08 6.53
CA PRO A 97 12.15 7.55 6.48
C PRO A 97 11.29 8.06 5.32
N ALA A 98 11.35 7.41 4.16
CA ALA A 98 10.58 7.79 2.99
C ALA A 98 9.06 7.66 3.21
N LEU A 99 8.61 6.65 3.97
CA LEU A 99 7.18 6.48 4.28
C LEU A 99 6.67 7.44 5.36
N ILE A 100 7.49 7.76 6.37
CA ILE A 100 7.12 8.63 7.50
C ILE A 100 7.17 10.11 7.10
N ASP A 101 8.31 10.57 6.59
CA ASP A 101 8.60 12.00 6.39
C ASP A 101 8.88 12.39 4.94
N GLY A 102 9.16 11.38 4.10
CA GLY A 102 9.55 11.54 2.71
C GLY A 102 8.48 12.09 1.79
N GLY A 103 8.94 12.50 0.60
CA GLY A 103 8.15 13.02 -0.51
C GLY A 103 7.11 12.04 -1.03
N PHE A 104 6.27 12.56 -1.93
CA PHE A 104 5.25 11.79 -2.62
C PHE A 104 5.12 12.30 -4.05
N GLN A 105 5.20 11.38 -5.00
CA GLN A 105 5.06 11.70 -6.41
C GLN A 105 4.31 10.58 -7.12
N VAL A 106 3.24 10.91 -7.84
CA VAL A 106 2.56 9.94 -8.71
C VAL A 106 3.45 9.66 -9.92
N LEU A 107 3.70 8.38 -10.18
CA LEU A 107 4.48 7.90 -11.32
C LEU A 107 3.59 7.44 -12.48
N LEU A 108 2.45 6.83 -12.16
CA LEU A 108 1.49 6.30 -13.12
C LEU A 108 0.09 6.41 -12.54
N CYS A 109 -0.87 6.83 -13.36
CA CYS A 109 -2.28 6.81 -13.02
C CYS A 109 -3.07 6.39 -14.26
N GLU A 110 -3.55 5.16 -14.24
CA GLU A 110 -4.39 4.55 -15.27
C GLU A 110 -5.76 4.20 -14.66
N GLN A 111 -6.65 3.60 -15.44
CA GLN A 111 -8.02 3.31 -15.01
C GLN A 111 -8.09 2.48 -13.72
N ASP A 112 -7.23 1.47 -13.60
CA ASP A 112 -7.22 0.54 -12.47
C ASP A 112 -5.86 0.41 -11.77
N CYS A 113 -4.82 1.04 -12.33
CA CYS A 113 -3.47 1.02 -11.79
C CYS A 113 -3.04 2.41 -11.30
N LEU A 114 -2.50 2.46 -10.08
CA LEU A 114 -1.84 3.63 -9.51
C LEU A 114 -0.42 3.23 -9.09
N ALA A 115 0.58 3.97 -9.56
CA ALA A 115 1.94 3.87 -9.04
C ALA A 115 2.42 5.21 -8.51
N TYR A 116 3.11 5.20 -7.38
CA TYR A 116 3.72 6.40 -6.82
C TYR A 116 5.04 6.11 -6.11
N LEU A 117 5.88 7.12 -6.06
CA LEU A 117 7.15 7.17 -5.36
C LEU A 117 6.96 7.80 -3.98
N ARG A 118 7.60 7.19 -2.99
CA ARG A 118 7.91 7.77 -1.68
C ARG A 118 9.42 7.86 -1.57
N ASP A 119 9.97 9.03 -1.32
CA ASP A 119 11.41 9.25 -1.34
C ASP A 119 11.89 10.10 -0.17
N SER A 120 13.11 9.82 0.26
CA SER A 120 13.89 10.62 1.21
C SER A 120 15.34 10.61 0.73
N ASP A 121 16.22 11.35 1.41
CA ASP A 121 17.63 11.44 1.04
C ASP A 121 18.32 10.05 0.95
N ASP A 122 17.89 9.09 1.79
CA ASP A 122 18.55 7.78 1.94
C ASP A 122 17.72 6.59 1.43
N GLU A 123 16.53 6.82 0.90
CA GLU A 123 15.59 5.75 0.59
C GLU A 123 14.53 6.14 -0.44
N GLN A 124 14.26 5.24 -1.38
CA GLN A 124 13.15 5.36 -2.31
C GLN A 124 12.28 4.09 -2.28
N LEU A 125 10.97 4.27 -2.31
CA LEU A 125 9.98 3.21 -2.46
C LEU A 125 9.04 3.52 -3.61
N ILE A 126 8.82 2.55 -4.48
CA ILE A 126 7.77 2.58 -5.49
C ILE A 126 6.64 1.67 -5.02
N VAL A 127 5.44 2.23 -4.91
CA VAL A 127 4.21 1.48 -4.64
C VAL A 127 3.44 1.35 -5.93
N VAL A 128 3.00 0.15 -6.28
CA VAL A 128 2.17 -0.12 -7.46
C VAL A 128 0.93 -0.87 -7.00
N GLY A 129 -0.25 -0.27 -7.16
CA GLY A 129 -1.53 -0.88 -6.82
C GLY A 129 -2.39 -1.08 -8.05
N ASN A 130 -2.95 -2.27 -8.22
CA ASN A 130 -3.95 -2.59 -9.24
C ASN A 130 -5.27 -2.98 -8.55
N ARG A 131 -6.36 -2.26 -8.83
CA ARG A 131 -7.71 -2.57 -8.27
C ARG A 131 -8.59 -3.38 -9.23
N GLY A 132 -8.19 -3.44 -10.49
CA GLY A 132 -8.98 -4.01 -11.59
C GLY A 132 -9.16 -5.52 -11.41
N PRO A 133 -10.24 -6.11 -11.96
CA PRO A 133 -10.41 -7.56 -11.97
C PRO A 133 -9.39 -8.25 -12.89
N ASP A 134 -8.91 -7.53 -13.91
CA ASP A 134 -7.86 -7.97 -14.80
C ASP A 134 -6.48 -7.62 -14.22
N GLU A 135 -5.48 -8.42 -14.55
CA GLU A 135 -4.10 -8.09 -14.24
C GLU A 135 -3.64 -6.86 -15.02
N ARG A 136 -2.89 -5.97 -14.36
CA ARG A 136 -2.09 -4.99 -15.08
C ARG A 136 -1.08 -5.77 -15.92
N PRO A 137 -1.01 -5.57 -17.24
CA PRO A 137 -0.04 -6.27 -18.08
C PRO A 137 1.40 -6.02 -17.64
N ALA A 138 2.28 -6.99 -17.90
CA ALA A 138 3.72 -6.77 -17.77
C ALA A 138 4.15 -5.61 -18.68
N GLY A 139 5.04 -4.76 -18.17
CA GLY A 139 5.45 -3.58 -18.93
C GLY A 139 6.22 -2.57 -18.11
N PRO A 140 6.86 -1.60 -18.80
CA PRO A 140 7.69 -0.60 -18.15
C PRO A 140 6.84 0.31 -17.26
N LEU A 141 7.33 0.57 -16.06
CA LEU A 141 6.90 1.72 -15.25
C LEU A 141 7.93 2.83 -15.44
N PRO A 142 7.59 3.96 -16.09
CA PRO A 142 8.50 5.10 -16.20
C PRO A 142 8.85 5.66 -14.82
N VAL A 143 10.13 5.73 -14.48
CA VAL A 143 10.64 6.22 -13.19
C VAL A 143 11.57 7.42 -13.34
N ALA A 144 11.97 7.77 -14.56
CA ALA A 144 12.93 8.85 -14.84
C ALA A 144 12.51 10.22 -14.25
N HIS A 145 11.20 10.52 -14.25
CA HIS A 145 10.67 11.76 -13.68
C HIS A 145 10.65 11.79 -12.15
N GLY A 146 10.89 10.64 -11.49
CA GLY A 146 11.17 10.52 -10.06
C GLY A 146 12.66 10.60 -9.73
N ALA A 147 13.49 11.03 -10.69
CA ALA A 147 14.95 11.14 -10.55
C ALA A 147 15.65 9.84 -10.13
N ILE A 148 15.11 8.68 -10.54
CA ILE A 148 15.68 7.36 -10.26
C ILE A 148 16.63 6.97 -11.41
N PRO A 149 17.95 6.84 -11.17
CA PRO A 149 18.92 6.50 -12.21
C PRO A 149 18.80 5.06 -12.71
N ASP A 150 19.23 4.83 -13.95
CA ASP A 150 19.47 3.48 -14.48
C ASP A 150 20.46 2.70 -13.61
N GLY A 151 20.22 1.39 -13.48
CA GLY A 151 20.99 0.51 -12.61
C GLY A 151 20.62 0.58 -11.13
N THR A 152 19.66 1.44 -10.73
CA THR A 152 19.10 1.41 -9.37
C THR A 152 18.38 0.09 -9.14
N GLU A 153 18.77 -0.63 -8.08
CA GLU A 153 18.16 -1.91 -7.72
C GLU A 153 17.06 -1.73 -6.67
N PHE A 154 15.92 -2.33 -6.96
CA PHE A 154 14.78 -2.42 -6.07
C PHE A 154 14.55 -3.86 -5.66
N GLN A 155 14.13 -4.06 -4.42
CA GLN A 155 13.61 -5.32 -3.91
C GLN A 155 12.14 -5.16 -3.52
N GLU A 156 11.29 -6.07 -3.99
CA GLU A 156 9.89 -6.14 -3.59
C GLU A 156 9.79 -6.66 -2.14
N VAL A 157 9.06 -5.94 -1.29
CA VAL A 157 9.07 -6.10 0.17
C VAL A 157 8.52 -7.45 0.63
N MET A 158 7.54 -8.01 -0.09
CA MET A 158 6.83 -9.23 0.33
C MET A 158 7.46 -10.50 -0.24
N SER A 159 7.80 -10.48 -1.53
CA SER A 159 8.33 -11.61 -2.31
C SER A 159 9.85 -11.67 -2.35
N GLY A 160 10.54 -10.56 -2.04
CA GLY A 160 12.00 -10.46 -2.10
C GLY A 160 12.59 -10.42 -3.51
N ARG A 161 11.72 -10.44 -4.56
CA ARG A 161 12.13 -10.30 -5.97
C ARG A 161 12.88 -9.00 -6.18
N ARG A 162 13.84 -9.02 -7.11
CA ARG A 162 14.67 -7.86 -7.42
C ARG A 162 14.51 -7.45 -8.86
N LEU A 163 14.50 -6.15 -9.09
CA LEU A 163 14.47 -5.52 -10.40
C LEU A 163 15.44 -4.35 -10.42
N SER A 164 15.97 -4.05 -11.60
CA SER A 164 16.82 -2.88 -11.82
C SER A 164 16.15 -1.94 -12.80
N VAL A 165 16.39 -0.64 -12.63
CA VAL A 165 15.93 0.36 -13.58
C VAL A 165 16.77 0.26 -14.86
N VAL A 166 16.10 0.20 -16.01
CA VAL A 166 16.72 0.11 -17.34
C VAL A 166 16.02 1.07 -18.27
N SER A 167 16.79 1.95 -18.94
CA SER A 167 16.24 2.94 -19.88
C SER A 167 15.15 3.82 -19.25
N GLY A 168 15.37 4.26 -18.02
CA GLY A 168 14.46 5.12 -17.26
C GLY A 168 13.18 4.43 -16.77
N CYS A 169 13.10 3.10 -16.84
CA CYS A 169 11.91 2.32 -16.49
C CYS A 169 12.23 1.17 -15.53
N LEU A 170 11.29 0.87 -14.63
CA LEU A 170 11.28 -0.38 -13.85
C LEU A 170 10.46 -1.44 -14.62
N PRO A 171 11.05 -2.59 -15.01
CA PRO A 171 10.36 -3.60 -15.83
C PRO A 171 9.45 -4.48 -14.97
N LEU A 172 8.22 -4.02 -14.73
CA LEU A 172 7.25 -4.75 -13.91
C LEU A 172 6.68 -5.97 -14.63
N ALA A 173 6.53 -7.06 -13.88
CA ALA A 173 5.73 -8.21 -14.30
C ALA A 173 4.23 -7.86 -14.34
N ALA A 174 3.42 -8.80 -14.80
CA ALA A 174 1.98 -8.66 -14.68
C ALA A 174 1.58 -8.63 -13.20
N LEU A 175 0.64 -7.76 -12.85
CA LEU A 175 0.21 -7.54 -11.47
C LEU A 175 -1.30 -7.81 -11.35
N PRO A 176 -1.73 -8.90 -10.68
CA PRO A 176 -3.15 -9.12 -10.38
C PRO A 176 -3.69 -8.05 -9.42
N THR A 177 -4.97 -8.12 -9.07
CA THR A 177 -5.55 -7.24 -8.05
C THR A 177 -4.72 -7.32 -6.76
N GLY A 178 -4.19 -6.18 -6.31
CA GLY A 178 -3.25 -6.16 -5.20
C GLY A 178 -2.25 -5.03 -5.30
N VAL A 179 -1.21 -5.14 -4.48
CA VAL A 179 -0.19 -4.10 -4.32
C VAL A 179 1.18 -4.72 -4.23
N GLU A 180 2.14 -4.12 -4.92
CA GLU A 180 3.57 -4.40 -4.79
C GLU A 180 4.29 -3.16 -4.27
N ILE A 181 5.26 -3.37 -3.37
CA ILE A 181 6.05 -2.30 -2.78
C ILE A 181 7.51 -2.61 -3.02
N TRP A 182 8.17 -1.79 -3.82
CA TRP A 182 9.55 -1.94 -4.25
C TRP A 182 10.42 -0.94 -3.50
N ARG A 183 11.37 -1.41 -2.69
CA ARG A 183 12.28 -0.58 -1.89
C ARG A 183 13.69 -0.64 -2.47
N THR A 184 14.39 0.50 -2.55
CA THR A 184 15.80 0.53 -2.96
C THR A 184 16.67 -0.30 -2.03
N LEU A 185 17.60 -1.09 -2.59
CA LEU A 185 18.66 -1.72 -1.81
C LEU A 185 19.70 -0.65 -1.46
N ARG A 186 19.93 -0.42 -0.16
CA ARG A 186 21.05 0.44 0.28
C ARG A 186 22.36 -0.17 -0.22
N ARG A 187 23.22 0.67 -0.80
CA ARG A 187 24.61 0.30 -1.12
C ARG A 187 25.45 0.18 0.14
#